data_AF-A0A124IX67-F1
#
_entry.id   AF-A0A124IX67-F1
#
_cell.length_a   1.000
_cell.length_b   1.000
_cell.length_c   1.000
_cell.angle_alpha   90.00
_cell.angle_beta   90.00
_cell.angle_gamma   90.00
#
_symmetry.space_group_name_H-M   'P 1'
#
loop_
_entity.id
_entity.type
_entity.pdbx_description
1 polymer ?
#
loop_
_entity_poly.entity_id
_entity_poly.type
_entity_poly.pdbx_seq_one_letter_code
_entity_poly.pdbx_strand_id
1 'polypeptide(L)' 'MVTLAKVINLELSVNPSNPVQEAVDVVLLLVNTHPGRQRELLQQIDMQIGEALAALDKASKKAADEKIDAELSEPVK' A
#
# COMPACT_ATOMS: atom_id res chain seq x y z
N MET A 1 30.93 9.56 15.48
CA MET A 1 29.64 9.82 16.14
C MET A 1 28.59 8.98 15.45
N VAL A 2 27.99 8.01 16.15
CA VAL A 2 26.86 7.25 15.61
C VAL A 2 25.61 8.08 15.86
N THR A 3 25.01 8.62 14.79
CA THR A 3 23.74 9.33 14.88
C THR A 3 22.66 8.30 15.19
N LEU A 4 22.25 8.21 16.46
CA LEU A 4 21.11 7.39 16.85
C LEU A 4 19.90 7.85 16.04
N ALA A 5 19.28 6.94 15.28
CA ALA A 5 18.09 7.23 14.50
C ALA A 5 17.03 7.82 15.46
N LYS A 6 16.56 9.03 15.17
CA LYS A 6 15.52 9.69 15.96
C LYS A 6 14.23 8.88 15.78
N VAL A 7 13.88 8.08 16.79
CA VAL A 7 12.62 7.34 16.82
C VAL A 7 11.50 8.34 17.10
N ILE A 8 10.49 8.37 16.23
CA ILE A 8 9.28 9.18 16.40
C ILE A 8 8.12 8.21 16.65
N ASN A 9 7.48 8.30 17.81
CA ASN A 9 6.23 7.58 18.07
C ASN A 9 5.06 8.45 17.60
N LEU A 10 4.24 7.95 16.68
CA LEU A 10 2.99 8.59 16.26
C LEU A 10 1.81 7.81 16.85
N GLU A 11 0.94 8.50 17.57
CA GLU A 11 -0.42 8.04 17.86
C GLU A 11 -1.38 8.76 16.89
N LEU A 12 -2.11 7.99 16.08
CA LEU A 12 -3.02 8.49 15.05
C LEU A 12 -4.44 7.99 15.30
N SER A 13 -5.40 8.91 15.28
CA SER A 13 -6.83 8.60 15.22
C SER A 13 -7.30 8.83 13.80
N VAL A 14 -7.80 7.77 13.16
CA VAL A 14 -8.10 7.76 11.73
C VAL A 14 -9.61 7.63 11.54
N ASN A 15 -10.23 8.47 10.72
CA ASN A 15 -11.65 8.32 10.38
C ASN A 15 -11.83 7.33 9.21
N PRO A 16 -12.38 6.12 9.43
CA PRO A 16 -12.53 5.13 8.37
C PRO A 16 -13.55 5.54 7.30
N SER A 17 -14.32 6.62 7.53
CA SER A 17 -15.28 7.14 6.55
C SER A 17 -14.61 7.73 5.31
N ASN A 18 -13.33 8.11 5.39
CA ASN A 18 -12.56 8.64 4.25
C ASN A 18 -11.11 8.10 4.24
N PRO A 19 -10.91 6.80 3.96
CA PRO A 19 -9.64 6.11 4.19
C PRO A 19 -8.49 6.62 3.29
N VAL A 20 -8.81 7.12 2.09
CA VAL A 20 -7.80 7.65 1.17
C VAL A 20 -7.24 8.97 1.68
N GLN A 21 -8.11 9.89 2.10
CA GLN A 21 -7.69 11.19 2.60
C GLN A 21 -6.81 11.04 3.85
N GLU A 22 -7.23 10.18 4.77
CA GLU A 22 -6.48 9.90 6.00
C GLU A 22 -5.09 9.32 5.71
N ALA A 23 -4.99 8.39 4.76
CA ALA A 23 -3.70 7.84 4.35
C ALA A 23 -2.77 8.91 3.76
N VAL A 24 -3.32 9.82 2.94
CA VAL A 24 -2.58 10.96 2.38
C VAL A 24 -2.08 11.89 3.49
N ASP A 25 -2.92 12.21 4.47
CA ASP A 25 -2.57 13.11 5.57
C ASP A 25 -1.42 12.53 6.41
N VAL A 26 -1.44 11.22 6.68
CA VAL A 26 -0.35 10.52 7.38
C VAL A 26 0.96 10.54 6.58
N VAL A 27 0.89 10.26 5.27
CA VAL A 27 2.06 10.30 4.39
C VAL A 27 2.66 11.70 4.37
N LEU A 28 1.84 12.74 4.19
CA LEU A 28 2.30 14.11 4.16
C LEU A 28 2.92 14.54 5.49
N LEU A 29 2.35 14.11 6.62
CA LEU A 29 2.93 14.35 7.94
C LEU A 29 4.36 13.80 8.03
N LEU A 30 4.57 12.53 7.65
CA LEU A 30 5.89 11.86 7.71
C LEU A 30 6.90 12.43 6.71
N VAL A 31 6.44 12.81 5.52
CA VAL A 31 7.28 13.43 4.50
C VAL A 31 7.77 14.80 4.97
N ASN A 32 6.90 15.57 5.62
CA ASN A 32 7.22 16.92 6.10
C ASN A 32 8.16 16.94 7.30
N THR A 33 8.30 15.84 8.06
CA THR A 33 9.33 15.74 9.10
C THR A 33 10.75 15.54 8.55
N HIS A 34 10.90 15.32 7.23
CA HIS A 34 12.17 15.06 6.55
C HIS A 34 12.46 16.09 5.44
N PRO A 35 12.67 17.37 5.79
CA PRO A 35 12.95 18.41 4.80
C PRO A 35 14.20 18.06 3.98
N GLY A 36 14.14 18.30 2.66
CA GLY A 36 15.22 17.97 1.72
C GLY A 36 15.18 16.55 1.15
N ARG A 37 14.39 15.62 1.73
CA ARG A 37 14.18 14.27 1.19
C ARG A 37 12.75 14.01 0.70
N GLN A 38 11.91 15.04 0.68
CA GLN A 38 10.47 14.89 0.42
C GLN A 38 10.18 14.22 -0.92
N ARG A 39 10.85 14.65 -1.99
CA ARG A 39 10.69 14.06 -3.33
C ARG A 39 11.10 12.59 -3.36
N GLU A 40 12.23 12.26 -2.75
CA GLU A 40 12.73 10.88 -2.68
C GLU A 40 11.75 9.97 -1.94
N LEU A 41 11.24 10.42 -0.78
CA LEU A 41 10.26 9.68 0.01
C LEU A 41 8.96 9.46 -0.76
N LEU A 42 8.44 10.50 -1.42
CA LEU A 42 7.22 10.39 -2.24
C LEU A 42 7.40 9.42 -3.42
N GLN A 43 8.56 9.41 -4.08
CA GLN A 43 8.85 8.45 -5.15
C GLN A 43 8.91 7.00 -4.64
N GLN A 44 9.51 6.76 -3.47
CA GLN A 44 9.55 5.43 -2.87
C GLN A 44 8.15 4.94 -2.47
N ILE A 45 7.33 5.83 -1.92
CA ILE A 45 5.93 5.53 -1.58
C ILE A 45 5.12 5.20 -2.84
N ASP A 46 5.23 6.00 -3.90
CA ASP A 46 4.57 5.75 -5.19
C ASP A 46 4.92 4.36 -5.74
N MET A 47 6.21 4.01 -5.74
CA MET A 47 6.68 2.69 -6.17
C MET A 47 6.05 1.55 -5.36
N GLN A 48 6.05 1.65 -4.02
CA GLN A 48 5.46 0.63 -3.15
C GLN A 48 3.95 0.48 -3.34
N ILE A 49 3.23 1.59 -3.55
CA ILE A 49 1.79 1.56 -3.87
C ILE A 49 1.57 0.85 -5.21
N GLY A 50 2.36 1.18 -6.23
CA GLY A 50 2.30 0.53 -7.54
C GLY A 50 2.56 -0.98 -7.46
N GLU A 51 3.55 -1.41 -6.68
CA GLU A 51 3.83 -2.83 -6.44
C GLU A 51 2.67 -3.54 -5.73
N ALA A 52 2.07 -2.91 -4.71
CA ALA A 52 0.93 -3.46 -4.01
C ALA A 52 -0.29 -3.63 -4.93
N LEU A 53 -0.56 -2.64 -5.79
CA LEU A 53 -1.62 -2.73 -6.81
C LEU A 53 -1.35 -3.87 -7.80
N ALA A 54 -0.12 -3.98 -8.31
CA ALA A 54 0.26 -5.06 -9.22
C ALA A 54 0.12 -6.45 -8.56
N ALA A 55 0.37 -6.56 -7.25
CA ALA A 55 0.16 -7.80 -6.51
C ALA A 55 -1.33 -8.17 -6.40
N LEU A 56 -2.20 -7.19 -6.15
CA LEU A 56 -3.65 -7.38 -6.13
C LEU A 56 -4.19 -7.80 -7.50
N ASP A 57 -3.70 -7.18 -8.58
CA ASP A 57 -4.07 -7.53 -9.95
C ASP A 57 -3.65 -8.95 -10.34
N LYS A 58 -2.48 -9.40 -9.87
CA LYS A 58 -2.04 -10.78 -10.08
C LYS A 58 -2.89 -11.77 -9.29
N ALA A 59 -3.22 -11.45 -8.03
CA ALA A 59 -4.05 -12.29 -7.18
C ALA A 59 -5.47 -12.43 -7.74
N SER A 60 -6.05 -11.34 -8.26
CA SER A 60 -7.38 -11.36 -8.86
C SER A 60 -7.43 -12.16 -10.16
N LYS A 61 -6.40 -12.04 -11.02
CA LYS A 61 -6.26 -12.88 -12.22
C LYS A 61 -6.13 -14.36 -11.90
N LYS A 62 -5.26 -14.71 -10.94
CA LYS A 62 -5.09 -16.10 -10.49
C LYS A 62 -6.41 -16.68 -9.95
N ALA A 63 -7.16 -15.91 -9.16
CA ALA A 63 -8.46 -16.33 -8.65
C ALA A 63 -9.53 -16.47 -9.74
N ALA A 64 -9.42 -15.74 -10.85
CA ALA A 64 -10.30 -15.90 -12.01
C ALA A 64 -9.96 -17.18 -12.79
N ASP A 65 -8.67 -17.46 -13.00
CA ASP A 65 -8.20 -18.66 -13.70
C ASP A 65 -8.58 -19.94 -12.91
N GLU A 66 -8.41 -19.95 -11.58
CA GLU A 66 -8.81 -21.08 -10.72
C GLU A 66 -10.33 -21.34 -10.73
N LYS A 67 -11.15 -20.30 -10.93
CA LYS A 67 -12.62 -20.45 -11.06
C LYS A 67 -13.02 -21.05 -12.40
N ILE A 68 -12.33 -20.69 -13.49
CA ILE A 68 -12.57 -21.25 -14.83
C ILE A 68 -12.21 -22.74 -14.84
N ASP A 69 -11.07 -23.10 -14.25
CA ASP A 69 -10.65 -24.50 -14.14
C ASP A 69 -11.62 -25.34 -13.28
N ALA A 70 -12.20 -24.75 -12.22
CA ALA A 70 -13.22 -25.42 -11.40
C ALA A 70 -14.55 -25.64 -12.14
N GLU A 71 -15.03 -24.67 -12.93
CA GLU A 71 -16.24 -24.80 -13.75
C GLU A 71 -16.09 -25.79 -14.91
N LEU A 72 -14.90 -25.91 -15.51
CA LEU A 72 -14.64 -26.92 -16.56
C LEU A 72 -14.43 -28.35 -16.02
N SER A 73 -14.26 -28.49 -14.70
CA SER A 73 -14.03 -29.79 -14.04
C SER A 73 -15.32 -30.47 -13.55
N GLU A 74 -16.46 -29.76 -13.55
CA GLU A 74 -17.75 -30.38 -13.20
C GLU A 74 -18.29 -31.20 -14.39
N PRO A 75 -18.50 -32.53 -14.24
CA PRO A 75 -19.13 -33.31 -15.28
C PRO A 75 -20.59 -32.87 -15.43
N VAL A 76 -20.98 -32.49 -16.65
CA VAL A 76 -22.38 -32.28 -17.04
C VAL A 76 -23.17 -33.53 -16.61
N LYS A 77 -24.04 -33.36 -15.61
CA LYS A 77 -24.96 -34.41 -15.14
C LYS A 77 -26.01 -34.76 -16.18
#